data_AF-A0A7S8ECJ0-F1
#
_entry.id   AF-A0A7S8ECJ0-F1
#
_cell.length_a   1.000
_cell.length_b   1.000
_cell.length_c   1.000
_cell.angle_alpha   90.00
_cell.angle_beta   90.00
_cell.angle_gamma   90.00
#
_symmetry.space_group_name_H-M   'P 1'
#
loop_
_entity.id
_entity.type
_entity.pdbx_description
1 polymer ?
#
loop_
_entity_poly.entity_id
_entity_poly.type
_entity_poly.pdbx_seq_one_letter_code
_entity_poly.pdbx_strand_id
1 'polypeptide(L)'
;MTQIAAAQSHHIEITPAEWRLSNDTNLLASASSAGLYYTTNFASTRRLPKEGELGREAFMQIVAGWQQRDECWHLGLIVIPALAEKRGSRWCELAAWPDPEQDIYIDMVREAGRGLSSILGLPFHVIPPKEPEPLPVPPLPDLPISSGYWTLETVKVGTNAIKGTPVNAGQLALVRSSKWAQQKVMRALWYTFWLIVYVILSVATLLSDIALPNAGTLLPSPEMLPYLGLATAGLLGVMVLWNLIQAWTAVKVIVIDPEAQSMSAYMGKTPRWHKKVPDIQSVYVSEQVKKRSNDPLVEHGELNLHLGSGDFHFVLEQGAPESNEDAPTSENKPRRDEDTIMPLSREAIHTHLQAMALHIAEALRVPCWYDMRVK
;
A
#
# COMPACT_ATOMS: atom_id res chain seq x y z
N MET A 1 12.34 44.52 28.03
CA MET A 1 13.27 44.02 27.01
C MET A 1 12.98 42.55 26.86
N THR A 2 12.61 42.11 25.66
CA THR A 2 12.36 40.69 25.36
C THR A 2 13.51 40.19 24.50
N GLN A 3 13.99 38.98 24.78
CA GLN A 3 14.98 38.29 23.95
C GLN A 3 14.41 36.95 23.47
N ILE A 4 14.48 36.70 22.16
CA ILE A 4 13.93 35.51 21.51
C ILE A 4 15.04 34.84 20.71
N ALA A 5 15.29 33.55 20.95
CA ALA A 5 16.23 32.76 20.16
C ALA A 5 15.56 32.26 18.87
N ALA A 6 16.33 32.18 17.79
CA ALA A 6 15.93 31.67 16.47
C ALA A 6 17.03 30.74 15.90
N ALA A 7 16.77 30.11 14.76
CA ALA A 7 17.73 29.24 14.07
C ALA A 7 19.07 29.95 13.79
N GLN A 8 20.12 29.16 13.58
CA GLN A 8 21.46 29.66 13.19
C GLN A 8 22.11 30.58 14.23
N SER A 9 21.86 30.32 15.52
CA SER A 9 22.33 31.14 16.65
C SER A 9 21.87 32.60 16.57
N HIS A 10 20.73 32.85 15.93
CA HIS A 10 20.15 34.17 15.86
C HIS A 10 19.44 34.53 17.18
N HIS A 11 19.61 35.78 17.61
CA HIS A 11 18.92 36.36 18.74
C HIS A 11 18.21 37.63 18.32
N ILE A 12 16.92 37.71 18.67
CA ILE A 12 16.08 38.87 18.45
C ILE A 12 15.90 39.58 19.79
N GLU A 13 16.34 40.83 19.88
CA GLU A 13 16.10 41.70 21.02
C GLU A 13 15.03 42.74 20.68
N ILE A 14 14.06 42.91 21.57
CA ILE A 14 12.94 43.82 21.39
C ILE A 14 12.90 44.81 22.56
N THR A 15 13.00 46.09 22.21
CA THR A 15 12.83 47.23 23.12
C THR A 15 11.68 48.13 22.61
N PRO A 16 11.22 49.12 23.39
CA PRO A 16 10.17 50.03 22.91
C PRO A 16 10.53 50.85 21.66
N ALA A 17 11.84 51.04 21.38
CA ALA A 17 12.31 51.89 20.29
C ALA A 17 13.01 51.12 19.15
N GLU A 18 13.47 49.90 19.44
CA GLU A 18 14.35 49.17 18.54
C GLU A 18 14.10 47.66 18.57
N TRP A 19 14.20 47.03 17.40
CA TRP A 19 14.18 45.59 17.20
C TRP A 19 15.53 45.22 16.60
N ARG A 20 16.24 44.26 17.18
CA ARG A 20 17.61 43.91 16.75
C ARG A 20 17.71 42.44 16.48
N LEU A 21 18.25 42.07 15.33
CA LEU A 21 18.65 40.71 14.97
C LEU A 21 20.17 40.63 15.03
N SER A 22 20.67 39.70 15.84
CA SER A 22 22.09 39.44 16.01
C SER A 22 22.39 37.96 15.84
N ASN A 23 23.64 37.64 15.52
CA ASN A 23 24.19 36.29 15.62
C ASN A 23 25.35 36.33 16.61
N ASP A 24 25.18 35.69 17.76
CA ASP A 24 26.06 35.84 18.92
C ASP A 24 26.29 37.32 19.30
N THR A 25 27.48 37.87 19.01
CA THR A 25 27.83 39.27 19.29
C THR A 25 27.69 40.20 18.08
N ASN A 26 27.40 39.66 16.89
CA ASN A 26 27.38 40.42 15.65
C ASN A 26 25.97 40.89 15.32
N LEU A 27 25.76 42.21 15.31
CA LEU A 27 24.50 42.79 14.82
C LEU A 27 24.38 42.51 13.32
N LEU A 28 23.27 41.90 12.91
CA LEU A 28 22.97 41.62 11.50
C LEU A 28 22.06 42.70 10.91
N ALA A 29 20.98 43.02 11.63
CA ALA A 29 20.02 44.04 11.28
C ALA A 29 19.38 44.67 12.53
N SER A 30 18.99 45.94 12.45
CA SER A 30 18.15 46.59 13.44
C SER A 30 17.06 47.42 12.78
N ALA A 31 15.88 47.46 13.38
CA ALA A 31 14.75 48.26 12.94
C ALA A 31 14.43 49.33 13.97
N SER A 32 14.09 50.51 13.48
CA SER A 32 13.57 51.65 14.25
C SER A 32 12.40 52.28 13.48
N SER A 33 11.78 53.32 14.01
CA SER A 33 10.73 54.06 13.28
C SER A 33 11.20 54.65 11.94
N ALA A 34 12.51 54.83 11.75
CA ALA A 34 13.08 55.33 10.50
C ALA A 34 13.12 54.26 9.38
N GLY A 35 13.18 52.97 9.76
CA GLY A 35 13.35 51.88 8.81
C GLY A 35 14.24 50.76 9.34
N LEU A 36 14.87 50.02 8.42
CA LEU A 36 15.74 48.88 8.70
C LEU A 36 17.19 49.23 8.35
N TYR A 37 18.08 49.13 9.35
CA TYR A 37 19.53 49.18 9.20
C TYR A 37 20.08 47.75 9.19
N TYR A 38 21.10 47.48 8.38
CA TYR A 38 21.65 46.13 8.25
C TYR A 38 23.10 46.15 7.76
N THR A 39 23.81 45.08 8.06
CA THR A 39 25.21 44.91 7.64
C THR A 39 25.32 44.52 6.17
N THR A 40 26.49 44.77 5.56
CA THR A 40 26.78 44.38 4.17
C THR A 40 26.63 42.88 3.94
N ASN A 41 26.97 42.04 4.92
CA ASN A 41 26.81 40.60 4.82
C ASN A 41 25.32 40.23 4.76
N PHE A 42 24.52 40.76 5.69
CA PHE A 42 23.07 40.58 5.67
C PHE A 42 22.45 41.07 4.36
N ALA A 43 22.91 42.23 3.87
CA ALA A 43 22.48 42.81 2.59
C ALA A 43 22.73 41.84 1.43
N SER A 44 23.94 41.28 1.33
CA SER A 44 24.31 40.38 0.23
C SER A 44 23.50 39.09 0.24
N THR A 45 23.30 38.47 1.42
CA THR A 45 22.52 37.24 1.57
C THR A 45 21.05 37.44 1.23
N ARG A 46 20.47 38.59 1.60
CA ARG A 46 19.05 38.91 1.36
C ARG A 46 18.82 39.74 0.08
N ARG A 47 19.87 39.95 -0.71
CA ARG A 47 19.91 40.76 -1.94
C ARG A 47 19.42 42.21 -1.75
N LEU A 48 19.65 42.80 -0.58
CA LEU A 48 19.29 44.20 -0.29
C LEU A 48 20.32 45.18 -0.89
N PRO A 49 19.96 46.47 -1.02
CA PRO A 49 20.91 47.51 -1.42
C PRO A 49 22.14 47.57 -0.50
N LYS A 50 23.28 48.07 -0.99
CA LYS A 50 24.56 48.01 -0.28
C LYS A 50 24.75 49.13 0.74
N GLU A 51 23.89 50.13 0.70
CA GLU A 51 23.91 51.33 1.52
C GLU A 51 23.70 51.02 3.02
N GLY A 52 23.18 49.83 3.34
CA GLY A 52 23.04 49.35 4.72
C GLY A 52 21.83 49.93 5.46
N GLU A 53 20.97 50.66 4.75
CA GLU A 53 19.73 51.21 5.28
C GLU A 53 18.60 51.12 4.25
N LEU A 54 17.37 50.96 4.74
CA LEU A 54 16.15 51.06 3.98
C LEU A 54 15.11 51.78 4.82
N GLY A 55 14.55 52.87 4.28
CA GLY A 55 13.45 53.57 4.92
C GLY A 55 12.22 52.69 5.08
N ARG A 56 11.36 53.05 6.03
CA ARG A 56 10.11 52.34 6.35
C ARG A 56 9.22 52.15 5.11
N GLU A 57 9.23 53.08 4.18
CA GLU A 57 8.49 53.05 2.91
C GLU A 57 8.94 51.95 1.94
N ALA A 58 10.09 51.31 2.16
CA ALA A 58 10.55 50.17 1.38
C ALA A 58 9.75 48.89 1.66
N PHE A 59 8.93 48.88 2.72
CA PHE A 59 8.23 47.70 3.23
C PHE A 59 6.72 47.92 3.27
N MET A 60 5.97 46.87 2.93
CA MET A 60 4.50 46.89 2.94
C MET A 60 3.93 46.27 4.23
N GLN A 61 4.50 45.16 4.67
CA GLN A 61 4.00 44.38 5.80
C GLN A 61 5.06 43.43 6.34
N ILE A 62 4.83 42.92 7.55
CA ILE A 62 5.59 41.86 8.19
C ILE A 62 4.75 40.58 8.13
N VAL A 63 5.38 39.47 7.76
CA VAL A 63 4.70 38.18 7.69
C VAL A 63 5.49 37.14 8.46
N ALA A 64 4.78 36.32 9.21
CA ALA A 64 5.26 35.06 9.75
C ALA A 64 4.49 33.92 9.08
N GLY A 65 5.18 32.89 8.59
CA GLY A 65 4.52 31.74 7.97
C GLY A 65 5.33 30.46 8.16
N TRP A 66 4.64 29.33 8.28
CA TRP A 66 5.26 28.02 8.37
C TRP A 66 5.39 27.39 6.99
N GLN A 67 6.52 26.74 6.72
CA GLN A 67 6.82 26.12 5.44
C GLN A 67 7.05 24.61 5.61
N GLN A 68 6.24 23.81 4.89
CA GLN A 68 6.27 22.34 4.98
C GLN A 68 7.58 21.72 4.53
N ARG A 69 8.28 22.35 3.57
CA ARG A 69 9.45 21.78 2.92
C ARG A 69 10.64 21.61 3.88
N ASP A 70 10.81 22.57 4.78
CA ASP A 70 11.91 22.65 5.74
C ASP A 70 11.41 22.62 7.19
N GLU A 71 10.10 22.43 7.38
CA GLU A 71 9.46 22.29 8.69
C GLU A 71 9.79 23.46 9.62
N CYS A 72 9.78 24.69 9.08
CA CYS A 72 10.22 25.89 9.78
C CYS A 72 9.15 26.99 9.75
N TRP A 73 9.04 27.74 10.85
CA TRP A 73 8.45 29.07 10.84
C TRP A 73 9.45 30.09 10.32
N HIS A 74 9.04 30.96 9.41
CA HIS A 74 9.87 32.06 8.90
C HIS A 74 9.22 33.41 9.22
N LEU A 75 10.01 34.35 9.74
CA LEU A 75 9.64 35.75 9.92
C LEU A 75 10.37 36.60 8.90
N GLY A 76 9.64 37.50 8.24
CA GLY A 76 10.21 38.35 7.21
C GLY A 76 9.35 39.54 6.84
N LEU A 77 9.90 40.35 5.95
CA LEU A 77 9.30 41.57 5.42
C LEU A 77 8.85 41.35 3.98
N ILE A 78 7.70 41.93 3.63
CA ILE A 78 7.25 42.06 2.25
C ILE A 78 7.67 43.44 1.74
N VAL A 79 8.57 43.46 0.77
CA VAL A 79 9.07 44.71 0.18
C VAL A 79 8.13 45.26 -0.90
N ILE A 80 8.21 46.55 -1.17
CA ILE A 80 7.45 47.20 -2.26
C ILE A 80 7.83 46.62 -3.65
N PRO A 81 6.95 46.68 -4.66
CA PRO A 81 7.20 46.09 -5.98
C PRO A 81 8.51 46.54 -6.64
N ALA A 82 8.86 47.83 -6.56
CA ALA A 82 10.08 48.37 -7.16
C ALA A 82 11.37 47.77 -6.55
N LEU A 83 11.36 47.50 -5.23
CA LEU A 83 12.47 46.83 -4.57
C LEU A 83 12.43 45.32 -4.84
N ALA A 84 11.24 44.72 -4.88
CA ALA A 84 11.06 43.30 -5.19
C ALA A 84 11.62 42.94 -6.58
N GLU A 85 11.39 43.78 -7.58
CA GLU A 85 11.88 43.59 -8.95
C GLU A 85 13.41 43.56 -9.01
N LYS A 86 14.08 44.49 -8.31
CA LYS A 86 15.55 44.51 -8.19
C LYS A 86 16.11 43.29 -7.45
N ARG A 87 15.37 42.78 -6.46
CA ARG A 87 15.77 41.62 -5.64
C ARG A 87 15.48 40.27 -6.31
N GLY A 88 14.51 40.24 -7.22
CA GLY A 88 13.91 39.01 -7.74
C GLY A 88 12.96 38.31 -6.76
N SER A 89 12.55 38.96 -5.67
CA SER A 89 11.59 38.41 -4.70
C SER A 89 10.95 39.51 -3.86
N ARG A 90 9.65 39.36 -3.54
CA ARG A 90 8.94 40.22 -2.57
C ARG A 90 9.27 39.88 -1.12
N TRP A 91 9.73 38.67 -0.87
CA TRP A 91 10.03 38.17 0.48
C TRP A 91 11.45 38.52 0.89
N CYS A 92 11.61 39.12 2.07
CA CYS A 92 12.89 39.34 2.72
C CYS A 92 12.85 38.69 4.10
N GLU A 93 13.33 37.46 4.17
CA GLU A 93 13.43 36.72 5.43
C GLU A 93 14.41 37.37 6.39
N LEU A 94 14.04 37.41 7.67
CA LEU A 94 14.86 37.90 8.77
C LEU A 94 15.33 36.74 9.65
N ALA A 95 14.41 35.89 10.10
CA ALA A 95 14.69 34.80 11.03
C ALA A 95 13.80 33.58 10.73
N ALA A 96 14.22 32.41 11.23
CA ALA A 96 13.46 31.17 11.11
C ALA A 96 13.55 30.33 12.40
N TRP A 97 12.57 29.46 12.63
CA TRP A 97 12.48 28.54 13.78
C TRP A 97 12.12 27.15 13.28
N PRO A 98 13.00 26.15 13.43
CA PRO A 98 12.70 24.77 13.05
C PRO A 98 11.67 24.20 14.04
N ASP A 99 10.53 23.83 13.50
CA ASP A 99 9.36 23.42 14.26
C ASP A 99 8.60 22.31 13.52
N PRO A 100 9.06 21.04 13.64
CA PRO A 100 8.39 19.89 13.04
C PRO A 100 6.96 19.69 13.53
N GLU A 101 6.68 20.09 14.77
CA GLU A 101 5.36 19.97 15.41
C GLU A 101 4.45 21.18 15.13
N GLN A 102 5.00 22.24 14.52
CA GLN A 102 4.33 23.46 14.04
C GLN A 102 3.80 24.40 15.14
N ASP A 103 3.69 23.96 16.38
CA ASP A 103 3.06 24.69 17.48
C ASP A 103 4.04 25.12 18.59
N ILE A 104 5.28 24.62 18.59
CA ILE A 104 6.26 24.88 19.65
C ILE A 104 6.70 26.35 19.66
N TYR A 105 7.02 26.91 18.49
CA TYR A 105 7.62 28.25 18.38
C TYR A 105 6.66 29.34 17.93
N ILE A 106 5.39 29.01 17.69
CA ILE A 106 4.42 29.97 17.12
C ILE A 106 4.25 31.23 17.98
N ASP A 107 4.28 31.11 19.31
CA ASP A 107 4.12 32.27 20.19
C ASP A 107 5.38 33.16 20.20
N MET A 108 6.57 32.57 20.11
CA MET A 108 7.83 33.31 19.95
C MET A 108 7.87 34.05 18.61
N VAL A 109 7.44 33.38 17.53
CA VAL A 109 7.34 33.97 16.18
C VAL A 109 6.35 35.14 16.18
N ARG A 110 5.20 34.98 16.85
CA ARG A 110 4.20 36.04 17.02
C ARG A 110 4.75 37.22 17.81
N GLU A 111 5.46 36.98 18.90
CA GLU A 111 6.06 38.03 19.71
C GLU A 111 7.12 38.82 18.92
N ALA A 112 8.02 38.10 18.23
CA ALA A 112 9.03 38.70 17.35
C ALA A 112 8.42 39.56 16.25
N GLY A 113 7.38 39.07 15.57
CA GLY A 113 6.69 39.78 14.50
C GLY A 113 5.88 40.99 15.01
N ARG A 114 5.19 40.86 16.16
CA ARG A 114 4.46 41.97 16.80
C ARG A 114 5.42 43.07 17.25
N GLY A 115 6.57 42.72 17.82
CA GLY A 115 7.60 43.69 18.20
C GLY A 115 8.09 44.50 17.00
N LEU A 116 8.47 43.81 15.92
CA LEU A 116 8.91 44.46 14.67
C LEU A 116 7.82 45.35 14.06
N SER A 117 6.56 44.90 14.13
CA SER A 117 5.38 45.62 13.64
C SER A 117 5.12 46.90 14.41
N SER A 118 5.23 46.85 15.74
CA SER A 118 5.09 48.03 16.60
C SER A 118 6.15 49.09 16.30
N ILE A 119 7.38 48.69 15.96
CA ILE A 119 8.50 49.61 15.73
C ILE A 119 8.46 50.22 14.34
N LEU A 120 8.18 49.43 13.30
CA LEU A 120 8.10 49.92 11.92
C LEU A 120 6.74 50.53 11.57
N GLY A 121 5.72 50.35 12.41
CA GLY A 121 4.35 50.78 12.12
C GLY A 121 3.78 50.10 10.87
N LEU A 122 4.08 48.81 10.67
CA LEU A 122 3.62 48.01 9.53
C LEU A 122 2.64 46.93 10.01
N PRO A 123 1.66 46.52 9.20
CA PRO A 123 0.77 45.42 9.57
C PRO A 123 1.55 44.10 9.69
N PHE A 124 1.16 43.28 10.67
CA PHE A 124 1.71 41.93 10.90
C PHE A 124 0.67 40.86 10.60
N HIS A 125 1.03 39.91 9.74
CA HIS A 125 0.18 38.77 9.39
C HIS A 125 0.88 37.44 9.73
N VAL A 126 0.11 36.53 10.32
CA VAL A 126 0.55 35.15 10.57
C VAL A 126 -0.20 34.24 9.63
N ILE A 127 0.52 33.52 8.79
CA ILE A 127 -0.02 32.51 7.87
C ILE A 127 0.05 31.16 8.60
N PRO A 128 -1.10 30.53 8.92
CA PRO A 128 -1.09 29.23 9.57
C PRO A 128 -0.48 28.15 8.65
N PRO A 129 0.02 27.04 9.20
CA PRO A 129 0.40 25.89 8.40
C PRO A 129 -0.77 25.44 7.52
N LYS A 130 -0.49 25.08 6.27
CA LYS A 130 -1.52 24.52 5.41
C LYS A 130 -1.77 23.08 5.85
N GLU A 131 -3.00 22.76 6.22
CA GLU A 131 -3.41 21.37 6.29
C GLU A 131 -3.18 20.74 4.91
N PRO A 132 -2.53 19.57 4.82
CA PRO A 132 -2.37 18.88 3.55
C PRO A 132 -3.76 18.61 2.98
N GLU A 133 -4.05 19.13 1.79
CA GLU A 133 -5.29 18.80 1.08
C GLU A 133 -5.34 17.27 0.93
N PRO A 134 -6.44 16.62 1.35
CA PRO A 134 -6.57 15.19 1.18
C PRO A 134 -6.52 14.88 -0.32
N LEU A 135 -5.51 14.11 -0.71
CA LEU A 135 -5.38 13.66 -2.10
C LEU A 135 -6.66 12.90 -2.49
N PRO A 136 -7.16 13.08 -3.72
CA PRO A 136 -8.33 12.33 -4.17
C PRO A 136 -8.01 10.84 -4.12
N VAL A 137 -8.81 10.08 -3.36
CA VAL A 137 -8.61 8.64 -3.22
C VAL A 137 -8.70 7.99 -4.61
N PRO A 138 -7.70 7.22 -5.05
CA PRO A 138 -7.72 6.61 -6.36
C PRO A 138 -8.93 5.67 -6.52
N PRO A 139 -9.57 5.63 -7.70
CA PRO A 139 -10.64 4.68 -7.96
C PRO A 139 -10.10 3.24 -7.94
N LEU A 140 -10.94 2.29 -7.54
CA LEU A 140 -10.61 0.88 -7.69
C LEU A 140 -10.52 0.50 -9.18
N PRO A 141 -9.68 -0.48 -9.55
CA PRO A 141 -9.63 -0.97 -10.92
C PRO A 141 -10.99 -1.51 -11.37
N ASP A 142 -11.33 -1.27 -12.63
CA ASP A 142 -12.58 -1.73 -13.21
C ASP A 142 -12.69 -3.26 -13.23
N LEU A 143 -13.90 -3.77 -13.03
CA LEU A 143 -14.20 -5.20 -13.15
C LEU A 143 -14.42 -5.56 -14.63
N PRO A 144 -13.98 -6.74 -15.11
CA PRO A 144 -13.51 -7.88 -14.31
C PRO A 144 -12.02 -7.85 -13.96
N ILE A 145 -11.68 -8.31 -12.75
CA ILE A 145 -10.29 -8.50 -12.29
C ILE A 145 -10.03 -10.01 -12.17
N SER A 146 -8.91 -10.49 -12.69
CA SER A 146 -8.52 -11.91 -12.58
C SER A 146 -7.25 -12.06 -11.76
N SER A 147 -7.23 -13.06 -10.88
CA SER A 147 -6.03 -13.48 -10.16
C SER A 147 -5.96 -15.00 -10.13
N GLY A 148 -4.92 -15.55 -10.75
CA GLY A 148 -4.71 -16.98 -10.93
C GLY A 148 -5.89 -17.70 -11.60
N TYR A 149 -6.58 -18.59 -10.87
CA TYR A 149 -7.77 -19.30 -11.39
C TYR A 149 -9.10 -18.65 -11.04
N TRP A 150 -9.11 -17.42 -10.54
CA TRP A 150 -10.33 -16.72 -10.16
C TRP A 150 -10.50 -15.42 -10.91
N THR A 151 -11.74 -15.10 -11.24
CA THR A 151 -12.13 -13.82 -11.83
C THR A 151 -13.25 -13.22 -11.01
N LEU A 152 -13.06 -12.01 -10.50
CA LEU A 152 -14.10 -11.21 -9.88
C LEU A 152 -14.82 -10.40 -10.97
N GLU A 153 -16.13 -10.56 -11.06
CA GLU A 153 -16.96 -9.84 -12.02
C GLU A 153 -18.27 -9.37 -11.37
N THR A 154 -18.84 -8.28 -11.89
CA THR A 154 -20.19 -7.85 -11.53
C THR A 154 -21.21 -8.67 -12.31
N VAL A 155 -22.18 -9.26 -11.62
CA VAL A 155 -23.28 -10.01 -12.25
C VAL A 155 -24.15 -9.04 -13.03
N LYS A 156 -24.11 -9.15 -14.36
CA LYS A 156 -24.97 -8.36 -15.25
C LYS A 156 -26.39 -8.93 -15.29
N VAL A 157 -27.37 -8.07 -15.58
CA VAL A 157 -28.77 -8.47 -15.72
C VAL A 157 -28.88 -9.55 -16.82
N GLY A 158 -29.49 -10.69 -16.50
CA GLY A 158 -29.72 -11.79 -17.45
C GLY A 158 -28.53 -12.72 -17.68
N THR A 159 -27.38 -12.49 -17.05
CA THR A 159 -26.24 -13.42 -17.09
C THR A 159 -26.14 -14.20 -15.79
N ASN A 160 -26.16 -15.53 -15.89
CA ASN A 160 -25.76 -16.39 -14.78
C ASN A 160 -24.26 -16.60 -14.88
N ALA A 161 -23.49 -16.23 -13.85
CA ALA A 161 -22.06 -16.49 -13.77
C ALA A 161 -21.73 -17.97 -14.03
N ILE A 162 -22.55 -18.88 -13.48
CA ILE A 162 -22.60 -20.30 -13.85
C ILE A 162 -24.06 -20.75 -13.91
N LYS A 163 -24.40 -21.60 -14.89
CA LYS A 163 -25.76 -22.13 -15.10
C LYS A 163 -26.32 -22.76 -13.81
N GLY A 164 -27.30 -22.10 -13.22
CA GLY A 164 -28.05 -22.58 -12.05
C GLY A 164 -27.60 -22.07 -10.69
N THR A 165 -26.56 -21.22 -10.61
CA THR A 165 -26.25 -20.51 -9.37
C THR A 165 -27.25 -19.37 -9.18
N PRO A 166 -27.88 -19.22 -8.00
CA PRO A 166 -28.80 -18.10 -7.74
C PRO A 166 -27.98 -16.81 -7.58
N VAL A 167 -27.94 -15.99 -8.63
CA VAL A 167 -27.28 -14.68 -8.63
C VAL A 167 -28.26 -13.60 -9.09
N ASN A 168 -28.20 -12.45 -8.42
CA ASN A 168 -28.98 -11.26 -8.75
C ASN A 168 -28.08 -10.23 -9.44
N ALA A 169 -28.68 -9.37 -10.27
CA ALA A 169 -27.96 -8.29 -10.91
C ALA A 169 -27.37 -7.32 -9.86
N GLY A 170 -26.14 -6.86 -10.08
CA GLY A 170 -25.44 -5.96 -9.15
C GLY A 170 -24.66 -6.66 -8.03
N GLN A 171 -24.84 -7.98 -7.85
CA GLN A 171 -23.95 -8.76 -6.99
C GLN A 171 -22.56 -8.91 -7.62
N LEU A 172 -21.55 -9.17 -6.78
CA LEU A 172 -20.22 -9.56 -7.26
C LEU A 172 -20.11 -11.09 -7.26
N ALA A 173 -19.44 -11.64 -8.27
CA ALA A 173 -19.19 -13.07 -8.38
C ALA A 173 -17.70 -13.32 -8.60
N LEU A 174 -17.10 -14.11 -7.71
CA LEU A 174 -15.81 -14.75 -7.93
C LEU A 174 -16.05 -16.08 -8.66
N VAL A 175 -15.67 -16.13 -9.93
CA VAL A 175 -15.85 -17.30 -10.79
C VAL A 175 -14.52 -18.02 -10.94
N ARG A 176 -14.52 -19.32 -10.64
CA ARG A 176 -13.35 -20.17 -10.83
C ARG A 176 -13.22 -20.58 -12.30
N SER A 177 -12.06 -20.36 -12.88
CA SER A 177 -11.71 -20.74 -14.26
C SER A 177 -11.86 -22.24 -14.50
N SER A 178 -12.42 -22.61 -15.65
CA SER A 178 -12.49 -24.00 -16.10
C SER A 178 -11.12 -24.64 -16.31
N LYS A 179 -10.06 -23.83 -16.54
CA LYS A 179 -8.67 -24.29 -16.67
C LYS A 179 -8.20 -25.06 -15.44
N TRP A 180 -8.62 -24.66 -14.24
CA TRP A 180 -8.27 -25.36 -13.00
C TRP A 180 -8.81 -26.80 -13.00
N ALA A 181 -10.08 -26.98 -13.34
CA ALA A 181 -10.70 -28.30 -13.41
C ALA A 181 -10.07 -29.15 -14.53
N GLN A 182 -9.80 -28.55 -15.69
CA GLN A 182 -9.10 -29.22 -16.79
C GLN A 182 -7.71 -29.71 -16.36
N GLN A 183 -6.93 -28.91 -15.64
CA GLN A 183 -5.63 -29.33 -15.13
C GLN A 183 -5.71 -30.52 -14.17
N LYS A 184 -6.70 -30.54 -13.26
CA LYS A 184 -6.93 -31.66 -12.35
C LYS A 184 -7.31 -32.93 -13.10
N VAL A 185 -8.18 -32.82 -14.10
CA VAL A 185 -8.57 -33.95 -14.96
C VAL A 185 -7.40 -34.44 -15.81
N MET A 186 -6.61 -33.55 -16.42
CA MET A 186 -5.43 -33.95 -17.19
C MET A 186 -4.40 -34.66 -16.31
N ARG A 187 -4.19 -34.19 -15.07
CA ARG A 187 -3.32 -34.87 -14.10
C ARG A 187 -3.86 -36.25 -13.72
N ALA A 188 -5.17 -36.38 -13.50
CA ALA A 188 -5.80 -37.67 -13.24
C ALA A 188 -5.64 -38.63 -14.42
N LEU A 189 -5.85 -38.17 -15.67
CA LEU A 189 -5.63 -38.98 -16.87
C LEU A 189 -4.17 -39.43 -17.00
N TRP A 190 -3.22 -38.54 -16.69
CA TRP A 190 -1.79 -38.86 -16.69
C TRP A 190 -1.45 -39.93 -15.66
N TYR A 191 -1.97 -39.83 -14.43
CA TYR A 191 -1.78 -40.87 -13.42
C TYR A 191 -2.48 -42.18 -13.78
N THR A 192 -3.65 -42.14 -14.40
CA THR A 192 -4.33 -43.34 -14.91
C THR A 192 -3.49 -44.04 -15.98
N PHE A 193 -2.87 -43.29 -16.89
CA PHE A 193 -1.96 -43.85 -17.89
C PHE A 193 -0.81 -44.62 -17.21
N TRP A 194 -0.11 -44.00 -16.27
CA TRP A 194 0.99 -44.67 -15.55
C TRP A 194 0.54 -45.85 -14.72
N LEU A 195 -0.63 -45.75 -14.07
CA LEU A 195 -1.24 -46.85 -13.33
C LEU A 195 -1.41 -48.07 -14.24
N ILE A 196 -1.99 -47.88 -15.44
CA ILE A 196 -2.18 -48.97 -16.41
C ILE A 196 -0.84 -49.58 -16.81
N VAL A 197 0.17 -48.76 -17.09
CA VAL A 197 1.52 -49.23 -17.44
C VAL A 197 2.13 -50.08 -16.32
N TYR A 198 2.08 -49.60 -15.07
CA TYR A 198 2.63 -50.35 -13.92
C TYR A 198 1.89 -51.67 -13.68
N VAL A 199 0.57 -51.69 -13.83
CA VAL A 199 -0.22 -52.92 -13.71
C VAL A 199 0.17 -53.92 -14.80
N ILE A 200 0.23 -53.49 -16.06
CA ILE A 200 0.61 -54.37 -17.18
C ILE A 200 2.01 -54.92 -16.99
N LEU A 201 2.99 -54.07 -16.66
CA LEU A 201 4.38 -54.51 -16.45
C LEU A 201 4.47 -55.50 -15.28
N SER A 202 3.84 -55.19 -14.15
CA SER A 202 3.89 -56.07 -12.97
C SER A 202 3.25 -57.43 -13.25
N VAL A 203 2.08 -57.45 -13.91
CA VAL A 203 1.39 -58.69 -14.30
C VAL A 203 2.20 -59.47 -15.33
N ALA A 204 2.75 -58.80 -16.34
CA ALA A 204 3.58 -59.44 -17.35
C ALA A 204 4.84 -60.08 -16.74
N THR A 205 5.48 -59.42 -15.77
CA THR A 205 6.63 -59.97 -15.04
C THR A 205 6.25 -61.15 -14.13
N LEU A 206 5.04 -61.18 -13.56
CA LEU A 206 4.56 -62.31 -12.76
C LEU A 206 4.17 -63.52 -13.62
N LEU A 207 3.68 -63.30 -14.84
CA LEU A 207 3.18 -64.35 -15.73
C LEU A 207 4.24 -64.91 -16.68
N SER A 208 5.24 -64.10 -17.03
CA SER A 208 6.32 -64.52 -17.90
C SER A 208 7.47 -64.97 -17.01
N ASP A 209 8.05 -66.16 -17.27
CA ASP A 209 9.33 -66.60 -16.69
C ASP A 209 10.50 -65.76 -17.24
N ILE A 210 10.37 -64.43 -17.18
CA ILE A 210 11.43 -63.50 -17.53
C ILE A 210 12.46 -63.65 -16.42
N ALA A 211 13.55 -64.32 -16.74
CA ALA A 211 14.74 -64.34 -15.91
C ALA A 211 15.18 -62.89 -15.68
N LEU A 212 14.83 -62.35 -14.51
CA LEU A 212 15.25 -61.02 -14.11
C LEU A 212 16.78 -61.03 -14.09
N PRO A 213 17.45 -60.11 -14.82
CA PRO A 213 18.90 -60.11 -14.85
C PRO A 213 19.40 -59.96 -13.41
N ASN A 214 20.14 -60.97 -12.93
CA ASN A 214 20.89 -60.92 -11.68
C ASN A 214 22.03 -59.91 -11.83
N ALA A 215 21.69 -58.62 -11.97
CA ALA A 215 22.62 -57.51 -11.97
C ALA A 215 23.05 -57.31 -10.51
N GLY A 216 24.02 -58.12 -10.09
CA GLY A 216 24.35 -58.35 -8.69
C GLY A 216 25.05 -57.19 -7.99
N THR A 217 24.36 -56.09 -7.67
CA THR A 217 24.83 -55.15 -6.63
C THR A 217 23.82 -54.16 -6.02
N LEU A 218 22.58 -53.97 -6.50
CA LEU A 218 21.76 -52.84 -6.01
C LEU A 218 20.35 -53.14 -5.48
N LEU A 219 19.77 -54.32 -5.70
CA LEU A 219 18.45 -54.68 -5.16
C LEU A 219 18.51 -56.05 -4.47
N PRO A 220 18.17 -56.14 -3.17
CA PRO A 220 18.37 -57.36 -2.37
C PRO A 220 17.45 -58.53 -2.78
N SER A 221 16.39 -58.29 -3.55
CA SER A 221 15.49 -59.32 -4.08
C SER A 221 14.76 -58.84 -5.35
N PRO A 222 15.16 -59.27 -6.56
CA PRO A 222 14.49 -58.86 -7.80
C PRO A 222 13.03 -59.35 -7.88
N GLU A 223 12.69 -60.42 -7.14
CA GLU A 223 11.33 -60.94 -6.98
C GLU A 223 10.34 -59.92 -6.38
N MET A 224 10.83 -58.90 -5.68
CA MET A 224 9.98 -57.84 -5.10
C MET A 224 9.50 -56.81 -6.13
N LEU A 225 10.13 -56.74 -7.31
CA LEU A 225 9.85 -55.69 -8.31
C LEU A 225 8.39 -55.65 -8.79
N PRO A 226 7.72 -56.78 -9.10
CA PRO A 226 6.32 -56.75 -9.52
C PRO A 226 5.39 -56.27 -8.40
N TYR A 227 5.67 -56.66 -7.15
CA TYR A 227 4.88 -56.21 -6.00
C TYR A 227 5.07 -54.71 -5.73
N LEU A 228 6.28 -54.18 -5.90
CA LEU A 228 6.54 -52.74 -5.81
C LEU A 228 5.82 -51.97 -6.94
N GLY A 229 5.78 -52.51 -8.15
CA GLY A 229 5.01 -51.97 -9.26
C GLY A 229 3.51 -51.90 -8.96
N LEU A 230 2.94 -52.98 -8.41
CA LEU A 230 1.54 -53.01 -7.97
C LEU A 230 1.26 -52.04 -6.82
N ALA A 231 2.16 -51.92 -5.83
CA ALA A 231 2.03 -50.95 -4.75
C ALA A 231 2.03 -49.51 -5.28
N THR A 232 2.92 -49.21 -6.24
CA THR A 232 2.98 -47.91 -6.92
C THR A 232 1.69 -47.64 -7.71
N ALA A 233 1.17 -48.64 -8.42
CA ALA A 233 -0.10 -48.54 -9.13
C ALA A 233 -1.28 -48.26 -8.17
N GLY A 234 -1.30 -48.91 -7.00
CA GLY A 234 -2.29 -48.64 -5.94
C GLY A 234 -2.23 -47.19 -5.46
N LEU A 235 -1.02 -46.66 -5.19
CA LEU A 235 -0.83 -45.27 -4.80
C LEU A 235 -1.31 -44.29 -5.89
N LEU A 236 -0.97 -44.55 -7.16
CA LEU A 236 -1.47 -43.77 -8.29
C LEU A 236 -2.99 -43.80 -8.37
N GLY A 237 -3.62 -44.94 -8.08
CA GLY A 237 -5.08 -45.08 -8.08
C GLY A 237 -5.74 -44.18 -7.04
N VAL A 238 -5.17 -44.11 -5.84
CA VAL A 238 -5.59 -43.17 -4.80
C VAL A 238 -5.44 -41.72 -5.27
N MET A 239 -4.30 -41.37 -5.91
CA MET A 239 -4.09 -40.02 -6.44
C MET A 239 -5.08 -39.64 -7.54
N VAL A 240 -5.45 -40.57 -8.44
CA VAL A 240 -6.47 -40.37 -9.47
C VAL A 240 -7.82 -40.05 -8.82
N LEU A 241 -8.28 -40.90 -7.90
CA LEU A 241 -9.54 -40.72 -7.20
C LEU A 241 -9.57 -39.39 -6.44
N TRP A 242 -8.46 -39.06 -5.76
CA TRP A 242 -8.32 -37.82 -5.02
C TRP A 242 -8.45 -36.58 -5.94
N ASN A 243 -7.76 -36.55 -7.08
CA ASN A 243 -7.87 -35.42 -8.02
C ASN A 243 -9.29 -35.28 -8.60
N LEU A 244 -9.97 -36.40 -8.89
CA LEU A 244 -11.34 -36.39 -9.39
C LEU A 244 -12.34 -35.91 -8.32
N ILE A 245 -12.20 -36.38 -7.07
CA ILE A 245 -13.01 -35.93 -5.94
C ILE A 245 -12.80 -34.43 -5.71
N GLN A 246 -11.56 -33.94 -5.72
CA GLN A 246 -11.27 -32.51 -5.62
C GLN A 246 -11.92 -31.72 -6.75
N ALA A 247 -11.80 -32.17 -8.00
CA ALA A 247 -12.38 -31.50 -9.15
C ALA A 247 -13.92 -31.43 -9.07
N TRP A 248 -14.57 -32.49 -8.58
CA TRP A 248 -16.02 -32.55 -8.46
C TRP A 248 -16.55 -31.75 -7.27
N THR A 249 -15.90 -31.85 -6.12
CA THR A 249 -16.33 -31.20 -4.87
C THR A 249 -15.90 -29.73 -4.75
N ALA A 250 -15.15 -29.21 -5.73
CA ALA A 250 -14.64 -27.84 -5.71
C ALA A 250 -15.75 -26.78 -5.77
N VAL A 251 -15.56 -25.69 -5.00
CA VAL A 251 -16.32 -24.46 -5.18
C VAL A 251 -16.05 -23.90 -6.57
N LYS A 252 -17.12 -23.50 -7.28
CA LYS A 252 -17.04 -22.95 -8.64
C LYS A 252 -17.33 -21.45 -8.67
N VAL A 253 -18.23 -20.98 -7.81
CA VAL A 253 -18.60 -19.56 -7.69
C VAL A 253 -18.68 -19.19 -6.23
N ILE A 254 -18.20 -18.00 -5.89
CA ILE A 254 -18.47 -17.35 -4.62
C ILE A 254 -19.20 -16.05 -4.94
N VAL A 255 -20.39 -15.89 -4.39
CA VAL A 255 -21.28 -14.75 -4.62
C VAL A 255 -21.18 -13.84 -3.41
N ILE A 256 -20.95 -12.56 -3.66
CA ILE A 256 -20.93 -11.49 -2.67
C ILE A 256 -22.14 -10.61 -2.94
N ASP A 257 -23.02 -10.51 -1.94
CA ASP A 257 -24.22 -9.70 -1.98
C ASP A 257 -23.99 -8.41 -1.18
N PRO A 258 -23.87 -7.25 -1.86
CA PRO A 258 -23.66 -5.97 -1.18
C PRO A 258 -24.89 -5.49 -0.40
N GLU A 259 -26.11 -5.86 -0.84
CA GLU A 259 -27.36 -5.44 -0.18
C GLU A 259 -27.61 -6.26 1.08
N ALA A 260 -27.48 -7.58 0.95
CA ALA A 260 -27.63 -8.51 2.08
C ALA A 260 -26.38 -8.58 2.96
N GLN A 261 -25.28 -7.93 2.55
CA GLN A 261 -23.97 -7.97 3.21
C GLN A 261 -23.57 -9.41 3.57
N SER A 262 -23.53 -10.28 2.56
CA SER A 262 -23.28 -11.70 2.76
C SER A 262 -22.42 -12.30 1.65
N MET A 263 -21.75 -13.40 1.97
CA MET A 263 -20.92 -14.15 1.05
C MET A 263 -21.33 -15.62 1.05
N SER A 264 -21.50 -16.21 -0.13
CA SER A 264 -21.96 -17.60 -0.29
C SER A 264 -21.14 -18.32 -1.35
N ALA A 265 -20.66 -19.53 -1.04
CA ALA A 265 -19.96 -20.36 -2.00
C ALA A 265 -20.85 -21.48 -2.54
N TYR A 266 -20.72 -21.75 -3.84
CA TYR A 266 -21.53 -22.72 -4.56
C TYR A 266 -20.68 -23.73 -5.33
N MET A 267 -21.12 -24.98 -5.31
CA MET A 267 -20.66 -26.07 -6.16
C MET A 267 -21.69 -26.28 -7.28
N GLY A 268 -21.79 -25.32 -8.20
CA GLY A 268 -22.88 -25.27 -9.17
C GLY A 268 -24.18 -24.80 -8.50
N LYS A 269 -25.19 -25.68 -8.41
CA LYS A 269 -26.49 -25.34 -7.78
C LYS A 269 -26.49 -25.51 -6.26
N THR A 270 -25.55 -26.27 -5.72
CA THR A 270 -25.54 -26.65 -4.31
C THR A 270 -24.75 -25.64 -3.49
N PRO A 271 -25.33 -24.99 -2.47
CA PRO A 271 -24.59 -24.12 -1.57
C PRO A 271 -23.65 -24.97 -0.71
N ARG A 272 -22.39 -24.52 -0.56
CA ARG A 272 -21.38 -25.17 0.29
C ARG A 272 -21.28 -24.49 1.65
N TRP A 273 -21.27 -23.17 1.66
CA TRP A 273 -21.25 -22.36 2.87
C TRP A 273 -21.83 -20.97 2.61
N HIS A 274 -22.26 -20.33 3.68
CA HIS A 274 -22.84 -18.98 3.70
C HIS A 274 -22.36 -18.25 4.96
N LYS A 275 -21.97 -16.99 4.82
CA LYS A 275 -21.51 -16.10 5.90
C LYS A 275 -22.14 -14.71 5.74
N LYS A 276 -22.53 -14.08 6.84
CA LYS A 276 -23.11 -12.73 6.87
C LYS A 276 -22.20 -11.77 7.64
N VAL A 277 -22.28 -10.47 7.35
CA VAL A 277 -21.41 -9.45 7.96
C VAL A 277 -21.41 -9.37 9.49
N PRO A 278 -22.49 -9.67 10.25
CA PRO A 278 -22.36 -9.76 11.70
C PRO A 278 -21.30 -10.78 12.15
N ASP A 279 -21.04 -11.80 11.33
CA ASP A 279 -20.02 -12.82 11.58
C ASP A 279 -18.69 -12.52 10.88
N ILE A 280 -18.59 -11.51 10.02
CA ILE A 280 -17.37 -11.16 9.26
C ILE A 280 -16.83 -9.84 9.79
N GLN A 281 -15.70 -9.90 10.48
CA GLN A 281 -15.04 -8.70 11.00
C GLN A 281 -14.21 -7.98 9.93
N SER A 282 -13.51 -8.74 9.09
CA SER A 282 -12.64 -8.17 8.05
C SER A 282 -12.29 -9.16 6.95
N VAL A 283 -11.82 -8.63 5.82
CA VAL A 283 -11.25 -9.42 4.72
C VAL A 283 -9.72 -9.37 4.83
N TYR A 284 -9.06 -10.51 4.72
CA TYR A 284 -7.61 -10.62 4.68
C TYR A 284 -7.15 -11.12 3.32
N VAL A 285 -6.13 -10.48 2.79
CA VAL A 285 -5.30 -11.01 1.69
C VAL A 285 -3.92 -11.31 2.25
N SER A 286 -3.50 -12.56 2.18
CA SER A 286 -2.16 -12.97 2.62
C SER A 286 -1.32 -13.35 1.40
N GLU A 287 -0.13 -12.76 1.25
CA GLU A 287 0.75 -13.02 0.10
C GLU A 287 2.18 -13.31 0.55
N GLN A 288 2.82 -14.29 -0.10
CA GLN A 288 4.25 -14.57 0.03
C GLN A 288 5.02 -13.86 -1.08
N VAL A 289 5.92 -12.96 -0.68
CA VAL A 289 6.74 -12.13 -1.59
C VAL A 289 8.23 -12.38 -1.36
N LYS A 290 9.04 -12.25 -2.42
CA LYS A 290 10.50 -12.36 -2.33
C LYS A 290 11.15 -11.06 -1.89
N LYS A 291 12.12 -11.14 -0.97
CA LYS A 291 12.83 -9.97 -0.39
C LYS A 291 13.58 -9.07 -1.38
N ARG A 292 14.04 -9.58 -2.54
CA ARG A 292 15.06 -8.90 -3.39
C ARG A 292 14.67 -8.59 -4.84
N SER A 293 13.39 -8.67 -5.21
CA SER A 293 12.95 -8.23 -6.55
C SER A 293 12.31 -6.84 -6.46
N ASN A 294 12.69 -5.93 -7.36
CA ASN A 294 11.97 -4.66 -7.56
C ASN A 294 10.50 -4.88 -7.99
N ASP A 295 10.24 -6.07 -8.54
CA ASP A 295 8.91 -6.54 -8.88
C ASP A 295 8.78 -8.04 -8.54
N PRO A 296 8.48 -8.39 -7.28
CA PRO A 296 8.41 -9.77 -6.88
C PRO A 296 7.10 -10.36 -7.38
N LEU A 297 7.27 -11.39 -8.21
CA LEU A 297 6.25 -12.41 -8.44
C LEU A 297 5.68 -12.85 -7.09
N VAL A 298 4.36 -12.75 -6.93
CA VAL A 298 3.66 -13.32 -5.77
C VAL A 298 3.70 -14.83 -5.94
N GLU A 299 4.43 -15.52 -5.05
CA GLU A 299 4.55 -16.99 -5.15
C GLU A 299 3.27 -17.69 -4.72
N HIS A 300 2.61 -17.11 -3.71
CA HIS A 300 1.41 -17.65 -3.11
C HIS A 300 0.55 -16.51 -2.59
N GLY A 301 -0.74 -16.53 -2.92
CA GLY A 301 -1.73 -15.58 -2.45
C GLY A 301 -2.99 -16.30 -2.01
N GLU A 302 -3.51 -15.94 -0.84
CA GLU A 302 -4.77 -16.45 -0.28
C GLU A 302 -5.67 -15.31 0.16
N LEU A 303 -6.98 -15.53 0.07
CA LEU A 303 -8.00 -14.62 0.58
C LEU A 303 -8.80 -15.33 1.67
N ASN A 304 -8.90 -14.69 2.82
CA ASN A 304 -9.54 -15.20 4.02
C ASN A 304 -10.56 -14.20 4.57
N LEU A 305 -11.60 -14.69 5.23
CA LEU A 305 -12.48 -13.87 6.06
C LEU A 305 -12.07 -14.05 7.52
N HIS A 306 -11.82 -12.95 8.22
CA HIS A 306 -11.67 -12.98 9.67
C HIS A 306 -13.06 -12.85 10.30
N LEU A 307 -13.44 -13.86 11.09
CA LEU A 307 -14.78 -13.98 11.62
C LEU A 307 -14.91 -13.33 13.01
N GLY A 308 -16.15 -13.06 13.41
CA GLY A 308 -16.54 -12.58 14.74
C GLY A 308 -15.97 -13.40 15.90
N SER A 309 -15.74 -14.69 15.68
CA SER A 309 -15.17 -15.63 16.65
C SER A 309 -13.64 -15.52 16.83
N GLY A 310 -12.95 -14.77 15.98
CA GLY A 310 -11.49 -14.76 15.89
C GLY A 310 -10.92 -15.81 14.93
N ASP A 311 -11.77 -16.69 14.38
CA ASP A 311 -11.34 -17.70 13.41
C ASP A 311 -11.18 -17.11 12.00
N PHE A 312 -10.29 -17.71 11.21
CA PHE A 312 -10.17 -17.41 9.79
C PHE A 312 -10.93 -18.44 8.95
N HIS A 313 -11.75 -17.95 8.02
CA HIS A 313 -12.43 -18.75 7.02
C HIS A 313 -11.78 -18.58 5.65
N PHE A 314 -11.18 -19.67 5.17
CA PHE A 314 -10.57 -19.71 3.84
C PHE A 314 -11.61 -19.53 2.73
N VAL A 315 -11.37 -18.56 1.85
CA VAL A 315 -12.23 -18.26 0.70
C VAL A 315 -11.63 -18.83 -0.57
N LEU A 316 -10.40 -18.42 -0.90
CA LEU A 316 -9.71 -18.87 -2.09
C LEU A 316 -8.19 -18.76 -1.99
N GLU A 317 -7.53 -19.47 -2.89
CA GLU A 317 -6.10 -19.39 -3.17
C GLU A 317 -5.93 -19.04 -4.66
N GLN A 318 -4.95 -18.20 -4.96
CA GLN A 318 -4.58 -17.74 -6.30
C GLN A 318 -4.28 -18.94 -7.23
N GLY A 319 -3.53 -19.93 -6.72
CA GLY A 319 -3.29 -21.23 -7.36
C GLY A 319 -2.22 -21.26 -8.46
N ALA A 320 -1.80 -20.09 -8.97
CA ALA A 320 -0.64 -19.95 -9.85
C ALA A 320 0.08 -18.64 -9.53
N PRO A 321 1.43 -18.61 -9.55
CA PRO A 321 2.17 -17.36 -9.40
C PRO A 321 1.77 -16.36 -10.49
N GLU A 322 1.61 -15.11 -10.10
CA GLU A 322 1.18 -14.02 -10.99
C GLU A 322 2.26 -12.94 -11.06
N SER A 323 2.51 -12.46 -12.28
CA SER A 323 3.32 -11.27 -12.48
C SER A 323 2.48 -10.05 -12.15
N ASN A 324 3.05 -9.11 -11.39
CA ASN A 324 2.37 -7.88 -11.02
C ASN A 324 2.56 -6.75 -12.05
N GLU A 325 3.15 -7.06 -13.22
CA GLU A 325 3.40 -6.08 -14.28
C GLU A 325 2.11 -5.38 -14.74
N ASP A 326 1.00 -6.11 -14.78
CA ASP A 326 -0.32 -5.58 -15.18
C ASP A 326 -1.15 -5.07 -13.99
N ALA A 327 -0.67 -5.27 -12.76
CA ALA A 327 -1.39 -4.85 -11.57
C ALA A 327 -1.31 -3.31 -11.39
N PRO A 328 -2.31 -2.70 -10.73
CA PRO A 328 -2.27 -1.28 -10.40
C PRO A 328 -1.00 -0.98 -9.61
N THR A 329 -0.17 -0.08 -10.12
CA THR A 329 1.09 0.29 -9.48
C THR A 329 0.87 1.53 -8.63
N SER A 330 0.74 1.34 -7.32
CA SER A 330 0.92 2.45 -6.39
C SER A 330 2.40 2.82 -6.22
N GLU A 331 2.67 4.12 -6.09
CA GLU A 331 4.00 4.65 -5.73
C GLU A 331 4.42 4.22 -4.31
N ASN A 332 3.46 3.98 -3.42
CA ASN A 332 3.69 3.60 -2.03
C ASN A 332 3.84 2.09 -1.88
N LYS A 333 4.97 1.53 -2.31
CA LYS A 333 5.28 0.11 -2.07
C LYS A 333 5.62 -0.12 -0.59
N PRO A 334 5.01 -1.11 0.10
CA PRO A 334 5.40 -1.46 1.45
C PRO A 334 6.86 -1.92 1.48
N ARG A 335 7.58 -1.59 2.56
CA ARG A 335 8.92 -2.11 2.78
C ARG A 335 8.83 -3.63 2.99
N ARG A 336 9.62 -4.39 2.22
CA ARG A 336 9.62 -5.86 2.20
C ARG A 336 10.79 -6.45 2.98
N ASP A 337 11.15 -5.81 4.07
CA ASP A 337 12.24 -6.21 4.95
C ASP A 337 11.81 -7.25 5.99
N GLU A 338 10.54 -7.20 6.41
CA GLU A 338 9.93 -8.05 7.43
C GLU A 338 8.47 -8.42 7.12
N ASP A 339 7.98 -9.47 7.80
CA ASP A 339 6.57 -9.86 7.79
C ASP A 339 5.73 -8.76 8.43
N THR A 340 4.61 -8.39 7.82
CA THR A 340 3.81 -7.27 8.30
C THR A 340 2.34 -7.43 7.93
N ILE A 341 1.48 -6.99 8.85
CA ILE A 341 0.04 -6.89 8.64
C ILE A 341 -0.30 -5.40 8.64
N MET A 342 -0.90 -4.92 7.56
CA MET A 342 -1.27 -3.52 7.40
C MET A 342 -2.70 -3.37 6.85
N PRO A 343 -3.38 -2.26 7.13
CA PRO A 343 -4.64 -1.95 6.46
C PRO A 343 -4.41 -1.86 4.96
N LEU A 344 -5.23 -2.57 4.18
CA LEU A 344 -5.21 -2.46 2.73
C LEU A 344 -6.13 -1.30 2.32
N SER A 345 -5.57 -0.26 1.72
CA SER A 345 -6.29 0.89 1.16
C SER A 345 -6.18 0.90 -0.36
N ARG A 346 -7.00 1.73 -1.03
CA ARG A 346 -6.94 1.89 -2.49
C ARG A 346 -5.60 2.40 -3.00
N GLU A 347 -4.86 3.11 -2.15
CA GLU A 347 -3.52 3.61 -2.43
C GLU A 347 -2.43 2.56 -2.19
N ALA A 348 -2.74 1.43 -1.55
CA ALA A 348 -1.77 0.39 -1.23
C ALA A 348 -1.94 -0.87 -2.12
N ILE A 349 -2.69 -0.76 -3.22
CA ILE A 349 -2.90 -1.87 -4.15
C ILE A 349 -1.64 -2.06 -5.01
N HIS A 350 -1.20 -3.32 -5.07
CA HIS A 350 -0.07 -3.77 -5.87
C HIS A 350 -0.35 -5.07 -6.63
N THR A 351 -1.44 -5.78 -6.32
CA THR A 351 -1.77 -7.06 -6.96
C THR A 351 -3.27 -7.12 -7.30
N HIS A 352 -3.63 -7.95 -8.28
CA HIS A 352 -5.03 -8.19 -8.61
C HIS A 352 -5.80 -8.83 -7.45
N LEU A 353 -5.14 -9.69 -6.66
CA LEU A 353 -5.77 -10.31 -5.49
C LEU A 353 -6.12 -9.27 -4.41
N GLN A 354 -5.25 -8.28 -4.17
CA GLN A 354 -5.51 -7.15 -3.30
C GLN A 354 -6.68 -6.30 -3.80
N ALA A 355 -6.73 -6.00 -5.10
CA ALA A 355 -7.85 -5.27 -5.70
C ALA A 355 -9.17 -6.04 -5.55
N MET A 356 -9.17 -7.36 -5.77
CA MET A 356 -10.33 -8.22 -5.55
C MET A 356 -10.78 -8.20 -4.09
N ALA A 357 -9.83 -8.29 -3.15
CA ALA A 357 -10.11 -8.24 -1.72
C ALA A 357 -10.76 -6.91 -1.30
N LEU A 358 -10.30 -5.77 -1.84
CA LEU A 358 -10.89 -4.47 -1.58
C LEU A 358 -12.31 -4.33 -2.13
N HIS A 359 -12.56 -4.77 -3.38
CA HIS A 359 -13.92 -4.79 -3.93
C HIS A 359 -14.88 -5.61 -3.05
N ILE A 360 -14.41 -6.75 -2.54
CA ILE A 360 -15.18 -7.60 -1.63
C ILE A 360 -15.41 -6.90 -0.28
N ALA A 361 -14.37 -6.29 0.29
CA ALA A 361 -14.44 -5.59 1.57
C ALA A 361 -15.39 -4.38 1.50
N GLU A 362 -15.35 -3.61 0.41
CA GLU A 362 -16.26 -2.49 0.16
C GLU A 362 -17.71 -2.95 -0.02
N ALA A 363 -17.94 -4.04 -0.77
CA ALA A 363 -19.27 -4.62 -0.91
C ALA A 363 -19.85 -5.09 0.43
N LEU A 364 -19.01 -5.67 1.30
CA LEU A 364 -19.41 -6.10 2.64
C LEU A 364 -19.42 -4.96 3.67
N ARG A 365 -18.80 -3.81 3.38
CA ARG A 365 -18.57 -2.70 4.31
C ARG A 365 -17.79 -3.11 5.56
N VAL A 366 -16.74 -3.89 5.36
CA VAL A 366 -15.80 -4.32 6.42
C VAL A 366 -14.38 -3.89 6.06
N PRO A 367 -13.47 -3.70 7.03
CA PRO A 367 -12.08 -3.38 6.73
C PRO A 367 -11.38 -4.50 5.94
N CYS A 368 -10.36 -4.12 5.18
CA CYS A 368 -9.48 -5.04 4.46
C CYS A 368 -8.06 -4.95 5.01
N TRP A 369 -7.40 -6.09 5.19
CA TRP A 369 -6.05 -6.20 5.71
C TRP A 369 -5.16 -6.95 4.73
N TYR A 370 -3.92 -6.49 4.61
CA TYR A 370 -2.86 -7.14 3.87
C TYR A 370 -1.86 -7.77 4.82
N ASP A 371 -1.72 -9.09 4.76
CA ASP A 371 -0.72 -9.89 5.49
C ASP A 371 0.40 -10.29 4.53
N MET A 372 1.49 -9.54 4.56
CA MET A 372 2.66 -9.76 3.73
C MET A 372 3.67 -10.65 4.44
N ARG A 373 4.05 -11.76 3.81
CA ARG A 373 5.07 -12.68 4.32
C ARG A 373 6.28 -12.70 3.41
N VAL A 374 7.45 -12.39 3.94
CA VAL A 374 8.70 -12.24 3.18
C VAL A 374 9.50 -13.54 3.25
N LYS A 375 9.85 -14.07 2.08
CA LYS A 375 10.66 -15.29 1.92
C LYS A 375 12.11 -15.01 1.53
#